data_AF-A0A931UB11-F1
#
_entry.id   AF-A0A931UB11-F1
#
_cell.length_a   1.000
_cell.length_b   1.000
_cell.length_c   1.000
_cell.angle_alpha   90.00
_cell.angle_beta   90.00
_cell.angle_gamma   90.00
#
_symmetry.space_group_name_H-M   'P 1'
#
loop_
_entity.id
_entity.type
_entity.pdbx_description
1 polymer ?
#
loop_
_entity_poly.entity_id
_entity_poly.type
_entity_poly.pdbx_seq_one_letter_code
_entity_poly.pdbx_strand_id
1 'polypeptide(L)'
;DVIAIASVQQAIQDEQGDIFDPVQKGIIRWEQVIEIGAILAGRRPGRTRPEQITLFKNNAGQGVADVALGALVLKKAEEKGLGELLKPGF
;
A
#
# COMPACT_ATOMS: atom_id res chain seq x y z
N ASP A 1 5.54 -12.45 -14.30
CA ASP A 1 5.23 -11.07 -13.88
C ASP A 1 4.97 -11.00 -12.39
N VAL A 2 4.86 -9.79 -11.82
CA VAL A 2 4.48 -9.54 -10.42
C VAL A 2 3.39 -8.47 -10.42
N ILE A 3 2.26 -8.77 -9.79
CA ILE A 3 1.15 -7.84 -9.61
C ILE A 3 1.06 -7.57 -8.11
N ALA A 4 1.46 -6.37 -7.70
CA ALA A 4 1.43 -5.95 -6.32
C ALA A 4 0.38 -4.86 -6.10
N ILE A 5 -0.33 -4.92 -4.99
CA ILE A 5 -1.30 -3.90 -4.57
C ILE A 5 -1.13 -3.55 -3.09
N ALA A 6 -1.79 -2.51 -2.60
CA ALA A 6 -1.76 -2.18 -1.18
C ALA A 6 -2.69 -3.10 -0.36
N SER A 7 -3.93 -3.32 -0.82
CA SER A 7 -4.91 -4.18 -0.13
C SER A 7 -5.78 -4.96 -1.11
N VAL A 8 -5.80 -6.29 -0.98
CA VAL A 8 -6.71 -7.18 -1.72
C VAL A 8 -8.14 -7.00 -1.25
N GLN A 9 -8.34 -6.93 0.07
CA GLN A 9 -9.67 -6.73 0.65
C GLN A 9 -10.34 -5.48 0.08
N GLN A 10 -9.61 -4.36 0.00
CA GLN A 10 -10.15 -3.12 -0.53
C GLN A 10 -10.44 -3.20 -2.05
N ALA A 11 -9.57 -3.87 -2.82
CA ALA A 11 -9.81 -4.09 -4.25
C ALA A 11 -11.11 -4.86 -4.51
N ILE A 12 -11.43 -5.82 -3.64
CA ILE A 12 -12.69 -6.57 -3.67
C ILE A 12 -13.86 -5.69 -3.23
N GLN A 13 -13.73 -4.99 -2.11
CA GLN A 13 -14.80 -4.18 -1.53
C GLN A 13 -15.29 -3.07 -2.46
N ASP A 14 -14.36 -2.37 -3.10
CA ASP A 14 -14.66 -1.22 -3.96
C ASP A 14 -14.83 -1.62 -5.43
N GLU A 15 -14.77 -2.92 -5.76
CA GLU A 15 -14.84 -3.45 -7.14
C GLU A 15 -13.90 -2.70 -8.10
N GLN A 16 -12.64 -2.52 -7.70
CA GLN A 16 -11.68 -1.69 -8.45
C GLN A 16 -11.39 -2.29 -9.82
N GLY A 17 -11.94 -1.69 -10.89
CA GLY A 17 -11.98 -2.29 -12.22
C GLY A 17 -10.63 -2.63 -12.86
N ASP A 18 -9.51 -2.05 -12.39
CA ASP A 18 -8.17 -2.40 -12.87
C ASP A 18 -7.61 -3.72 -12.29
N ILE A 19 -8.23 -4.25 -11.22
CA ILE A 19 -7.88 -5.55 -10.64
C ILE A 19 -9.10 -6.49 -10.61
N PHE A 20 -10.24 -5.99 -10.12
CA PHE A 20 -11.47 -6.76 -9.97
C PHE A 20 -11.98 -7.30 -11.30
N ASP A 21 -12.13 -6.46 -12.33
CA ASP A 21 -12.65 -6.90 -13.64
C ASP A 21 -11.73 -7.94 -14.32
N PRO A 22 -10.39 -7.78 -14.37
CA PRO A 22 -9.50 -8.83 -14.87
C PRO A 22 -9.64 -10.15 -14.12
N VAL A 23 -9.89 -10.11 -12.80
CA VAL A 23 -10.16 -11.33 -12.02
C VAL A 23 -11.50 -11.94 -12.41
N GLN A 24 -12.57 -11.16 -12.50
CA GLN A 24 -13.90 -11.63 -12.93
C GLN A 24 -13.88 -12.25 -14.33
N LYS A 25 -13.05 -11.69 -15.24
CA LYS A 25 -12.85 -12.19 -16.60
C LYS A 25 -11.90 -13.39 -16.69
N GLY A 26 -11.33 -13.84 -15.56
CA GLY A 26 -10.38 -14.96 -15.52
C GLY A 26 -9.01 -14.67 -16.14
N ILE A 27 -8.69 -13.40 -16.40
CA ILE A 27 -7.40 -12.97 -16.97
C ILE A 27 -6.28 -13.13 -15.93
N ILE A 28 -6.60 -12.83 -14.67
CA ILE A 28 -5.75 -13.06 -13.49
C ILE A 28 -6.59 -13.69 -12.38
N ARG A 29 -5.95 -14.18 -11.32
CA ARG A 29 -6.61 -14.69 -10.11
C ARG A 29 -6.14 -13.95 -8.87
N TRP A 30 -6.96 -13.91 -7.82
CA TRP A 30 -6.61 -13.24 -6.57
C TRP A 30 -5.31 -13.74 -5.95
N GLU A 31 -4.95 -15.02 -6.11
CA GLU A 31 -3.71 -15.58 -5.56
C GLU A 31 -2.45 -15.07 -6.28
N GLN A 32 -2.60 -14.55 -7.50
CA GLN A 32 -1.54 -13.91 -8.28
C GLN A 32 -1.30 -12.46 -7.87
N VAL A 33 -2.24 -11.86 -7.15
CA VAL A 33 -2.16 -10.49 -6.63
C VAL A 33 -1.52 -10.51 -5.24
N ILE A 34 -0.47 -9.72 -5.04
CA ILE A 34 0.35 -9.75 -3.82
C ILE A 34 0.22 -8.42 -3.09
N GLU A 35 -0.10 -8.44 -1.81
CA GLU A 35 -0.04 -7.23 -0.99
C GLU A 35 1.41 -6.80 -0.78
N ILE A 36 1.71 -5.52 -1.00
CA ILE A 36 3.07 -4.97 -0.94
C ILE A 36 3.72 -5.20 0.44
N GLY A 37 2.92 -5.19 1.52
CA GLY A 37 3.40 -5.51 2.86
C GLY A 37 4.01 -6.91 2.98
N ALA A 38 3.47 -7.91 2.26
CA ALA A 38 4.01 -9.26 2.25
C ALA A 38 5.37 -9.34 1.51
N ILE A 39 5.57 -8.51 0.47
CA ILE A 39 6.85 -8.38 -0.24
C ILE A 39 7.88 -7.70 0.67
N LEU A 40 7.51 -6.57 1.27
CA LEU A 40 8.39 -5.81 2.17
C LEU A 40 8.82 -6.63 3.40
N ALA A 41 7.93 -7.48 3.91
CA ALA A 41 8.22 -8.37 5.03
C ALA A 41 8.95 -9.68 4.63
N GLY A 42 9.30 -9.87 3.34
CA GLY A 42 9.97 -11.07 2.84
C GLY A 42 9.10 -12.35 2.84
N ARG A 43 7.79 -12.23 3.04
CA ARG A 43 6.85 -13.36 3.09
C ARG A 43 6.42 -13.83 1.70
N ARG A 44 6.49 -12.93 0.71
CA ARG A 44 6.23 -13.22 -0.70
C ARG A 44 7.34 -12.60 -1.56
N PRO A 45 7.80 -13.26 -2.64
CA PRO A 45 8.83 -12.69 -3.49
C PRO A 45 8.28 -11.50 -4.29
N GLY A 46 9.11 -10.47 -4.45
CA GLY A 46 8.93 -9.43 -5.46
C GLY A 46 9.44 -9.88 -6.83
N ARG A 47 10.12 -8.98 -7.56
CA ARG A 47 10.81 -9.34 -8.81
C ARG A 47 11.93 -10.34 -8.52
N THR A 48 11.97 -11.43 -9.27
CA THR A 48 12.96 -12.52 -9.13
C THR A 48 13.79 -12.73 -10.39
N ARG A 49 13.36 -12.21 -11.54
CA ARG A 49 14.03 -12.33 -12.83
C ARG A 49 13.87 -11.04 -13.64
N PRO A 50 14.85 -10.68 -14.50
CA PRO A 50 14.82 -9.41 -15.24
C PRO A 50 13.68 -9.32 -16.26
N GLU A 51 13.20 -10.44 -16.81
CA GLU A 51 12.16 -10.51 -17.84
C GLU A 51 10.75 -10.30 -17.29
N GLN A 52 10.56 -10.37 -15.96
CA GLN A 52 9.24 -10.15 -15.36
C GLN A 52 8.81 -8.69 -15.53
N ILE A 53 7.62 -8.47 -16.06
CA ILE A 53 6.93 -7.19 -15.98
C ILE A 53 6.36 -7.06 -14.57
N THR A 54 6.47 -5.88 -13.97
CA THR A 54 5.99 -5.62 -12.61
C THR A 54 4.97 -4.49 -12.64
N LEU A 55 3.79 -4.75 -12.08
CA LEU A 55 2.76 -3.75 -11.82
C LEU A 55 2.68 -3.55 -10.31
N PHE A 56 2.79 -2.30 -9.86
CA PHE A 56 2.34 -1.93 -8.53
C PHE A 56 1.18 -0.95 -8.67
N LYS A 57 0.00 -1.35 -8.20
CA LYS A 57 -1.15 -0.46 -8.07
C LYS A 57 -1.26 -0.04 -6.61
N ASN A 58 -0.95 1.22 -6.33
CA ASN A 58 -1.23 1.80 -5.03
C ASN A 58 -2.74 2.05 -4.91
N ASN A 59 -3.49 1.07 -4.44
CA ASN A 59 -4.93 1.15 -4.32
C ASN A 59 -5.37 1.55 -2.91
N ALA A 60 -6.31 2.50 -2.84
CA ALA A 60 -6.80 3.14 -1.63
C ALA A 60 -5.66 3.70 -0.77
N GLY A 61 -5.51 5.03 -0.74
CA GLY A 61 -4.58 5.72 0.14
C GLY A 61 -4.76 5.20 1.57
N GLN A 62 -3.83 4.35 2.00
CA GLN A 62 -3.98 3.65 3.26
C GLN A 62 -3.66 4.66 4.35
N GLY A 63 -4.66 5.10 5.11
CA GLY A 63 -4.47 6.02 6.24
C GLY A 63 -3.40 5.52 7.23
N VAL A 64 -3.09 4.22 7.24
CA VAL A 64 -1.95 3.66 7.98
C VAL A 64 -0.61 4.28 7.57
N ALA A 65 -0.38 4.53 6.28
CA ALA A 65 0.85 5.14 5.77
C ALA A 65 0.91 6.62 6.17
N ASP A 66 -0.22 7.32 6.09
CA ASP A 66 -0.33 8.72 6.49
C ASP A 66 -0.08 8.89 7.99
N VAL A 67 -0.69 8.03 8.84
CA VAL A 67 -0.50 8.04 10.28
C VAL A 67 0.94 7.66 10.66
N ALA A 68 1.53 6.65 10.01
CA ALA A 68 2.92 6.29 10.23
C ALA A 68 3.89 7.42 9.86
N LEU A 69 3.64 8.09 8.74
CA LEU A 69 4.40 9.27 8.33
C LEU A 69 4.20 10.42 9.31
N GLY A 70 2.97 10.69 9.73
CA GLY A 70 2.63 11.73 10.71
C GLY A 70 3.37 11.51 12.03
N ALA A 71 3.38 10.29 12.56
CA ALA A 71 4.13 9.95 13.77
C ALA A 71 5.64 10.18 13.61
N LEU A 72 6.22 9.80 12.46
CA LEU A 72 7.63 10.02 12.17
C LEU A 72 7.97 11.51 12.06
N VAL A 73 7.12 12.29 11.38
CA VAL A 73 7.29 13.74 11.23
C VAL A 73 7.18 14.44 12.57
N LEU A 74 6.17 14.08 13.38
CA LEU A 74 5.98 14.62 14.73
C LEU A 74 7.23 14.39 15.59
N LYS A 75 7.71 13.15 15.67
CA LYS A 75 8.94 12.82 16.42
C LYS A 75 10.14 13.66 15.96
N LYS A 76 10.35 13.81 14.65
CA LYS A 76 11.44 14.61 14.10
C LYS A 76 11.29 16.10 14.36
N ALA A 77 10.05 16.60 14.43
CA ALA A 77 9.77 17.99 14.76
C ALA A 77 10.12 18.26 16.23
N GLU A 78 9.72 17.37 17.14
CA GLU A 78 10.06 17.44 18.57
C GLU A 78 11.58 17.42 18.80
N GLU A 79 12.30 16.50 18.15
CA GLU A 79 13.77 16.40 18.24
C GLU A 79 14.50 17.67 17.75
N LYS A 80 13.84 18.48 16.91
CA LYS A 80 14.39 19.72 16.34
C LYS A 80 13.81 20.99 16.95
N GLY A 81 12.91 20.88 17.92
CA GLY A 81 12.20 22.04 18.48
C GLY A 81 11.34 22.78 17.45
N LEU A 82 10.75 22.06 16.50
CA LEU A 82 9.87 22.62 15.46
C LEU A 82 8.39 22.39 15.82
N GLY A 83 7.52 23.29 15.34
CA GLY A 83 6.07 23.24 15.55
C GLY A 83 5.58 24.08 16.72
N GLU A 84 4.27 24.03 16.99
CA GLU A 84 3.61 24.77 18.07
C GLU A 84 2.61 23.85 18.78
N LEU A 85 2.67 23.80 20.11
CA LEU A 85 1.69 23.06 20.91
C LEU A 85 0.43 23.91 21.09
N LEU A 86 -0.67 23.49 20.47
CA LEU A 86 -1.95 24.16 20.62
C LEU A 86 -2.56 23.84 21.99
N LYS A 87 -3.06 24.86 22.68
CA LYS A 87 -3.79 24.69 23.94
C LYS A 87 -5.23 24.27 23.65
N PRO A 88 -5.88 23.49 24.55
CA PRO A 88 -7.30 23.20 24.42
C PRO A 88 -8.12 24.50 24.33
N GLY A 89 -9.02 24.59 23.36
CA GLY A 89 -9.92 25.75 23.18
C GLY A 89 -9.56 26.69 22.02
N PHE A 90 -8.59 26.31 21.18
CA PHE A 90 -8.44 26.80 19.81
C PHE A 90 -9.03 25.81 18.81
#